data_AF-A0A0B5N867-F1
#
_entry.id   AF-A0A0B5N867-F1
#
_cell.length_a   1.000
_cell.length_b   1.000
_cell.length_c   1.000
_cell.angle_alpha   90.00
_cell.angle_beta   90.00
_cell.angle_gamma   90.00
#
_symmetry.space_group_name_H-M   'P 1'
#
loop_
_entity.id
_entity.type
_entity.pdbx_description
1 polymer ?
#
loop_
_entity_poly.entity_id
_entity_poly.type
_entity_poly.pdbx_seq_one_letter_code
_entity_poly.pdbx_strand_id
1 'polypeptide(L)'
;MRLEDVLGVDKLENSVEFFYVCLVGKYLKHKGHNLSLENVDVSAFKDTIQHSRYYTYFLYAVENGYVNDVAIDLPPFEEDEHELYGDLYLNSLAEVQPYFYKIEGEQNEKLYINLSDTNVNNQLFLSSQHESVVIEMTAFLHVEGYLNGKRYELYPSIYNVTRDKPQGIVALYYLMMSPLTRQIIKFPLETRYLNSVSYNCWYFLGKEQGLLSTEGYTIPQKQACLQNDKYKVGNVVYFYERNTTDKSSKERKVMHCCIAIVRGITPTSIRLEKVVVNQTRVQKDREFEKQPKDMQELWQHTDLEVRRPSEEFNLTSIGVEYVMSNDPLYYEKYFITPVYDSNEIELYVEQSGIEFTYLMSQIDAVYWVLKDWDIPFDEELYVNTYYKQGNIPLYEKDLLDGFSVDF
;
A
#
# COMPACT_ATOMS: atom_id res chain seq x y z
N MET A 1 -9.62 18.44 20.20
CA MET A 1 -8.36 17.66 20.12
C MET A 1 -7.90 17.74 18.69
N ARG A 2 -6.61 17.98 18.43
CA ARG A 2 -6.09 18.04 17.05
C ARG A 2 -5.78 16.62 16.56
N LEU A 3 -5.90 16.38 15.27
CA LEU A 3 -5.59 15.09 14.66
C LEU A 3 -4.18 14.60 15.00
N GLU A 4 -3.20 15.51 14.91
CA GLU A 4 -1.80 15.24 15.20
C GLU A 4 -1.60 14.70 16.63
N ASP A 5 -2.33 15.26 17.60
CA ASP A 5 -2.22 14.84 19.01
C ASP A 5 -2.78 13.42 19.22
N VAL A 6 -3.83 13.05 18.48
CA VAL A 6 -4.55 11.77 18.65
C VAL A 6 -3.92 10.64 17.83
N LEU A 7 -3.58 10.92 16.56
CA LEU A 7 -3.14 9.91 15.59
C LEU A 7 -1.68 10.07 15.16
N GLY A 8 -1.00 11.16 15.52
CA GLY A 8 0.39 11.41 15.16
C GLY A 8 0.60 11.69 13.67
N VAL A 9 -0.42 12.21 12.97
CA VAL A 9 -0.35 12.55 11.54
C VAL A 9 -0.85 13.97 11.27
N ASP A 10 -0.27 14.59 10.24
CA ASP A 10 -0.59 15.92 9.72
C ASP A 10 -1.04 15.88 8.24
N LYS A 11 -1.09 14.69 7.63
CA LYS A 11 -1.48 14.48 6.24
C LYS A 11 -2.37 13.25 6.09
N LEU A 12 -3.35 13.33 5.21
CA LEU A 12 -4.19 12.23 4.77
C LEU A 12 -4.01 12.02 3.26
N GLU A 13 -3.71 10.79 2.86
CA GLU A 13 -3.36 10.46 1.47
C GLU A 13 -4.60 10.09 0.63
N ASN A 14 -5.73 9.72 1.27
CA ASN A 14 -6.95 9.35 0.56
C ASN A 14 -8.22 9.38 1.44
N SER A 15 -9.36 9.13 0.79
CA SER A 15 -10.70 9.07 1.38
C SER A 15 -10.90 7.96 2.42
N VAL A 16 -10.19 6.82 2.35
CA VAL A 16 -10.29 5.75 3.36
C VAL A 16 -9.69 6.23 4.68
N GLU A 17 -8.56 6.93 4.63
CA GLU A 17 -7.96 7.54 5.83
C GLU A 17 -8.90 8.59 6.41
N PHE A 18 -9.49 9.43 5.55
CA PHE A 18 -10.47 10.42 6.00
C PHE A 18 -11.71 9.76 6.63
N PHE A 19 -12.22 8.67 6.04
CA PHE A 19 -13.30 7.87 6.62
C PHE A 19 -12.94 7.33 8.01
N TYR A 20 -11.75 6.77 8.15
CA TYR A 20 -11.25 6.32 9.45
C TYR A 20 -11.16 7.47 10.47
N VAL A 21 -10.67 8.64 10.06
CA VAL A 21 -10.59 9.84 10.91
C VAL A 21 -11.97 10.33 11.35
N CYS A 22 -12.96 10.33 10.46
CA CYS A 22 -14.35 10.64 10.80
C CYS A 22 -14.91 9.67 11.86
N LEU A 23 -14.59 8.38 11.77
CA LEU A 23 -14.97 7.38 12.78
C LEU A 23 -14.26 7.62 14.12
N VAL A 24 -12.98 7.99 14.12
CA VAL A 24 -12.27 8.40 15.35
C VAL A 24 -12.97 9.61 15.98
N GLY A 25 -13.32 10.60 15.16
CA GLY A 25 -14.10 11.77 15.55
C GLY A 25 -15.45 11.44 16.19
N LYS A 26 -16.19 10.50 15.59
CA LYS A 26 -17.45 9.96 16.15
C LYS A 26 -17.25 9.46 17.58
N TYR A 27 -16.24 8.62 17.83
CA TYR A 27 -15.99 8.05 19.15
C TYR A 27 -15.45 9.06 20.15
N LEU A 28 -14.62 10.02 19.72
CA LEU A 28 -14.21 11.14 20.57
C LEU A 28 -15.43 11.97 21.00
N LYS A 29 -16.35 12.23 20.08
CA LYS A 29 -17.58 12.99 20.36
C LYS A 29 -18.45 12.29 21.40
N HIS A 30 -18.60 10.97 21.31
CA HIS A 30 -19.28 10.18 22.34
C HIS A 30 -18.63 10.28 23.72
N LYS A 31 -17.33 10.57 23.80
CA LYS A 31 -16.58 10.81 25.03
C LYS A 31 -16.55 12.28 25.45
N GLY A 32 -17.27 13.16 24.75
CA GLY A 32 -17.35 14.59 25.04
C GLY A 32 -16.19 15.41 24.47
N HIS A 33 -15.47 14.89 23.46
CA HIS A 33 -14.36 15.56 22.80
C HIS A 33 -14.65 15.80 21.32
N ASN A 34 -14.22 16.93 20.78
CA ASN A 34 -14.28 17.19 19.34
C ASN A 34 -12.92 16.92 18.69
N LEU A 35 -12.92 16.37 17.48
CA LEU A 35 -11.73 16.23 16.65
C LEU A 35 -11.64 17.42 15.67
N SER A 36 -10.49 18.07 15.63
CA SER A 36 -10.18 19.18 14.72
C SER A 36 -9.14 18.71 13.71
N LEU A 37 -9.38 19.03 12.44
CA LEU A 37 -8.49 18.76 11.31
C LEU A 37 -7.75 20.02 10.87
N GLU A 38 -7.65 21.02 11.76
CA GLU A 38 -6.88 22.23 11.50
C GLU A 38 -5.42 21.88 11.12
N ASN A 39 -4.95 22.46 10.02
CA ASN A 39 -3.61 22.22 9.44
C ASN A 39 -3.34 20.81 8.90
N VAL A 40 -4.36 19.98 8.71
CA VAL A 40 -4.19 18.66 8.07
C VAL A 40 -4.16 18.81 6.54
N ASP A 41 -3.12 18.30 5.89
CA ASP A 41 -3.03 18.26 4.43
C ASP A 41 -3.91 17.13 3.86
N VAL A 42 -4.88 17.54 3.04
CA VAL A 42 -5.83 16.67 2.32
C VAL A 42 -5.78 16.89 0.80
N SER A 43 -4.72 17.56 0.31
CA SER A 43 -4.57 17.94 -1.09
C SER A 43 -4.60 16.76 -2.06
N ALA A 44 -4.24 15.56 -1.59
CA ALA A 44 -4.20 14.34 -2.39
C ALA A 44 -5.57 13.86 -2.91
N PHE A 45 -6.68 14.21 -2.24
CA PHE A 45 -8.01 13.74 -2.62
C PHE A 45 -9.11 14.80 -2.51
N LYS A 46 -8.81 16.02 -2.05
CA LYS A 46 -9.82 17.08 -1.85
C LYS A 46 -10.67 17.35 -3.10
N ASP A 47 -10.08 17.29 -4.29
CA ASP A 47 -10.75 17.65 -5.55
C ASP A 47 -11.53 16.46 -6.15
N THR A 48 -11.33 15.26 -5.60
CA THR A 48 -11.96 14.01 -6.07
C THR A 48 -12.83 13.34 -5.01
N ILE A 49 -12.95 13.94 -3.83
CA ILE A 49 -13.66 13.37 -2.68
C ILE A 49 -15.12 13.01 -2.98
N GLN A 50 -15.77 13.77 -3.86
CA GLN A 50 -17.14 13.54 -4.35
C GLN A 50 -17.33 12.22 -5.09
N HIS A 51 -16.25 11.61 -5.59
CA HIS A 51 -16.29 10.31 -6.25
C HIS A 51 -16.11 9.14 -5.26
N SER A 52 -15.82 9.44 -4.00
CA SER A 52 -15.61 8.43 -2.98
C SER A 52 -16.90 7.73 -2.59
N ARG A 53 -16.83 6.42 -2.37
CA ARG A 53 -17.97 5.66 -1.82
C ARG A 53 -18.40 6.13 -0.43
N TYR A 54 -17.52 6.82 0.30
CA TYR A 54 -17.78 7.34 1.64
C TYR A 54 -18.32 8.78 1.64
N TYR A 55 -18.50 9.40 0.47
CA TYR A 55 -18.81 10.82 0.34
C TYR A 55 -19.99 11.26 1.21
N THR A 56 -21.12 10.54 1.12
CA THR A 56 -22.31 10.82 1.94
C THR A 56 -22.03 10.76 3.44
N TYR A 57 -21.19 9.82 3.88
CA TYR A 57 -20.79 9.72 5.28
C TYR A 57 -19.91 10.91 5.71
N PHE A 58 -19.10 11.47 4.81
CA PHE A 58 -18.32 12.68 5.12
C PHE A 58 -19.21 13.88 5.39
N LEU A 59 -20.24 14.09 4.56
CA LEU A 59 -21.23 15.15 4.77
C LEU A 59 -21.88 14.98 6.15
N TYR A 60 -22.33 13.75 6.44
CA TYR A 60 -22.93 13.43 7.72
C TYR A 60 -21.99 13.65 8.92
N ALA A 61 -20.72 13.24 8.80
CA ALA A 61 -19.73 13.36 9.87
C ALA A 61 -19.38 14.82 10.19
N VAL A 62 -19.29 15.68 9.17
CA VAL A 62 -19.06 17.13 9.34
C VAL A 62 -20.29 17.79 9.95
N GLU A 63 -21.49 17.54 9.42
CA GLU A 63 -22.75 18.09 9.95
C GLU A 63 -22.96 17.70 11.42
N ASN A 64 -22.64 16.45 11.76
CA ASN A 64 -22.72 15.95 13.12
C ASN A 64 -21.48 16.28 13.95
N GLY A 65 -20.57 17.15 13.50
CA GLY A 65 -19.40 17.64 14.25
C GLY A 65 -18.47 16.54 14.77
N TYR A 66 -18.42 15.39 14.09
CA TYR A 66 -17.46 14.32 14.40
C TYR A 66 -16.03 14.82 14.11
N VAL A 67 -15.89 15.58 13.03
CA VAL A 67 -14.69 16.32 12.65
C VAL A 67 -15.05 17.79 12.45
N ASN A 68 -14.11 18.67 12.74
CA ASN A 68 -14.24 20.12 12.60
C ASN A 68 -12.99 20.67 11.88
N ASP A 69 -13.05 21.92 11.42
CA ASP A 69 -11.93 22.61 10.75
C ASP A 69 -11.41 21.86 9.51
N VAL A 70 -12.33 21.24 8.76
CA VAL A 70 -12.00 20.46 7.56
C VAL A 70 -11.64 21.39 6.41
N ALA A 71 -10.45 21.23 5.83
CA ALA A 71 -9.97 22.01 4.68
C ALA A 71 -10.58 21.56 3.33
N ILE A 72 -11.80 21.02 3.35
CA ILE A 72 -12.54 20.52 2.19
C ILE A 72 -13.91 21.19 2.21
N ASP A 73 -14.28 21.80 1.08
CA ASP A 73 -15.60 22.40 0.93
C ASP A 73 -16.63 21.28 0.68
N LEU A 74 -17.38 20.93 1.73
CA LEU A 74 -18.41 19.90 1.68
C LEU A 74 -19.79 20.56 1.87
N PRO A 75 -20.78 20.26 1.01
CA PRO A 75 -22.13 20.76 1.18
C PRO A 75 -22.76 20.23 2.49
N PRO A 76 -23.83 20.88 2.99
CA PRO A 76 -24.58 20.35 4.12
C PRO A 76 -25.16 18.97 3.79
N PHE A 77 -25.32 18.14 4.82
CA PHE A 77 -25.99 16.85 4.67
C PHE A 77 -27.51 17.05 4.61
N GLU A 78 -28.13 16.59 3.53
CA GLU A 78 -29.59 16.66 3.35
C GLU A 78 -30.19 15.25 3.34
N GLU A 79 -30.95 14.87 4.37
CA GLU A 79 -31.54 13.53 4.55
C GLU A 79 -32.43 13.08 3.38
N ASP A 80 -33.13 14.02 2.74
CA ASP A 80 -34.01 13.75 1.60
C ASP A 80 -33.24 13.51 0.28
N GLU A 81 -32.00 13.99 0.19
CA GLU A 81 -31.15 13.88 -1.01
C GLU A 81 -30.03 12.84 -0.87
N HIS A 82 -29.67 12.48 0.37
CA HIS A 82 -28.50 11.68 0.67
C HIS A 82 -28.84 10.44 1.50
N GLU A 83 -28.75 9.25 0.89
CA GLU A 83 -28.95 7.98 1.59
C GLU A 83 -27.66 7.54 2.30
N LEU A 84 -27.72 7.40 3.63
CA LEU A 84 -26.66 6.74 4.39
C LEU A 84 -26.76 5.23 4.17
N TYR A 85 -25.83 4.69 3.39
CA TYR A 85 -25.75 3.25 3.23
C TYR A 85 -25.43 2.59 4.58
N GLY A 86 -26.32 1.71 5.02
CA GLY A 86 -26.19 1.01 6.30
C GLY A 86 -24.94 0.12 6.41
N ASP A 87 -24.21 -0.10 5.31
CA ASP A 87 -22.92 -0.77 5.30
C ASP A 87 -21.71 0.13 5.58
N LEU A 88 -21.91 1.44 5.58
CA LEU A 88 -20.90 2.45 5.93
C LEU A 88 -21.21 3.16 7.26
N TYR A 89 -22.45 3.05 7.75
CA TYR A 89 -22.92 3.64 8.99
C TYR A 89 -23.43 2.56 9.96
N LEU A 90 -22.65 2.25 11.00
CA LEU A 90 -23.10 1.40 12.11
C LEU A 90 -23.55 2.28 13.28
N ASN A 91 -24.54 1.81 14.05
CA ASN A 91 -24.86 2.41 15.34
C ASN A 91 -23.63 2.33 16.27
N SER A 92 -23.47 3.33 17.13
CA SER A 92 -22.25 3.51 17.93
C SER A 92 -21.88 2.28 18.77
N LEU A 93 -20.65 1.78 18.61
CA LEU A 93 -20.10 0.72 19.45
C LEU A 93 -19.98 1.12 20.93
N ALA A 94 -20.07 2.42 21.23
CA ALA A 94 -20.09 2.91 22.61
C ALA A 94 -21.28 2.37 23.41
N GLU A 95 -22.41 2.12 22.75
CA GLU A 95 -23.66 1.68 23.38
C GLU A 95 -23.77 0.15 23.48
N VAL A 96 -23.25 -0.57 22.49
CA VAL A 96 -23.42 -2.03 22.38
C VAL A 96 -22.24 -2.81 22.99
N GLN A 97 -21.07 -2.17 23.14
CA GLN A 97 -19.80 -2.74 23.61
C GLN A 97 -19.38 -4.00 22.83
N PRO A 98 -18.47 -3.88 21.84
CA PRO A 98 -18.08 -5.01 21.01
C PRO A 98 -17.47 -6.15 21.83
N TYR A 99 -17.87 -7.38 21.53
CA TYR A 99 -17.29 -8.57 22.16
C TYR A 99 -15.96 -8.95 21.49
N PHE A 100 -14.91 -9.11 22.30
CA PHE A 100 -13.58 -9.54 21.87
C PHE A 100 -13.13 -10.78 22.65
N TYR A 101 -12.48 -11.73 21.96
CA TYR A 101 -11.68 -12.76 22.62
C TYR A 101 -10.37 -12.12 23.07
N LYS A 102 -10.20 -11.95 24.38
CA LYS A 102 -9.05 -11.26 24.98
C LYS A 102 -7.96 -12.25 25.33
N ILE A 103 -6.73 -11.93 24.94
CA ILE A 103 -5.52 -12.54 25.49
C ILE A 103 -4.72 -11.41 26.13
N GLU A 104 -4.61 -11.44 27.46
CA GLU A 104 -3.76 -10.49 28.19
C GLU A 104 -2.30 -10.71 27.76
N GLY A 105 -1.70 -9.68 27.16
CA GLY A 105 -0.27 -9.62 26.87
C GLY A 105 0.43 -8.72 27.90
N GLU A 106 1.74 -8.94 28.09
CA GLU A 106 2.55 -8.17 29.06
C GLU A 106 2.69 -6.67 28.70
N GLN A 107 2.46 -6.28 27.44
CA GLN A 107 2.62 -4.89 26.96
C GLN A 107 1.42 -4.33 26.17
N ASN A 108 0.66 -5.18 25.46
CA ASN A 108 -0.51 -4.80 24.65
C ASN A 108 -1.67 -5.75 24.92
N GLU A 109 -2.91 -5.26 24.98
CA GLU A 109 -4.12 -6.09 25.06
C GLU A 109 -4.42 -6.63 23.65
N LYS A 110 -4.25 -7.95 23.46
CA LYS A 110 -4.50 -8.61 22.17
C LYS A 110 -5.96 -9.03 22.09
N LEU A 111 -6.65 -8.47 21.11
CA LEU A 111 -8.08 -8.63 20.89
C LEU A 111 -8.30 -9.41 19.61
N TYR A 112 -8.90 -10.59 19.72
CA TYR A 112 -9.25 -11.43 18.59
C TYR A 112 -10.75 -11.31 18.31
N ILE A 113 -11.10 -11.08 17.06
CA ILE A 113 -12.49 -11.08 16.61
C ILE A 113 -12.67 -12.13 15.53
N ASN A 114 -13.60 -13.06 15.79
CA ASN A 114 -14.08 -13.95 14.77
C ASN A 114 -15.36 -13.39 14.13
N LEU A 115 -15.23 -12.85 12.91
CA LEU A 115 -16.35 -12.29 12.16
C LEU A 115 -17.36 -13.33 11.67
N SER A 116 -17.04 -14.63 11.80
CA SER A 116 -17.95 -15.74 11.50
C SER A 116 -18.69 -16.29 12.72
N ASP A 117 -18.38 -15.79 13.93
CA ASP A 117 -18.97 -16.29 15.17
C ASP A 117 -20.31 -15.61 15.51
N THR A 118 -21.31 -16.40 15.89
CA THR A 118 -22.71 -15.99 16.09
C THR A 118 -22.97 -15.31 17.45
N ASN A 119 -22.22 -14.26 17.76
CA ASN A 119 -22.36 -13.49 19.00
C ASN A 119 -23.09 -12.15 18.77
N VAL A 120 -23.27 -11.32 19.82
CA VAL A 120 -23.97 -10.00 19.78
C VAL A 120 -23.56 -9.13 18.58
N ASN A 121 -22.29 -9.22 18.18
CA ASN A 121 -21.74 -8.64 16.96
C ASN A 121 -22.62 -8.97 15.71
N ASN A 122 -23.02 -10.22 15.47
CA ASN A 122 -23.77 -10.61 14.27
C ASN A 122 -25.16 -9.97 14.12
N GLN A 123 -25.82 -9.51 15.19
CA GLN A 123 -27.09 -8.79 15.04
C GLN A 123 -26.92 -7.41 14.39
N LEU A 124 -25.73 -6.83 14.50
CA LEU A 124 -25.36 -5.58 13.81
C LEU A 124 -24.81 -5.83 12.39
N PHE A 125 -24.39 -7.06 12.04
CA PHE A 125 -23.48 -7.32 10.92
C PHE A 125 -24.01 -8.28 9.84
N LEU A 126 -25.33 -8.51 9.77
CA LEU A 126 -25.97 -9.30 8.71
C LEU A 126 -26.04 -8.53 7.38
N SER A 127 -24.91 -8.45 6.67
CA SER A 127 -24.79 -8.43 5.19
C SER A 127 -23.47 -7.77 4.80
N SER A 128 -22.53 -8.45 4.14
CA SER A 128 -21.38 -7.84 3.41
C SER A 128 -20.45 -6.84 4.14
N GLN A 129 -20.66 -6.56 5.42
CA GLN A 129 -20.22 -5.35 6.13
C GLN A 129 -18.91 -5.51 6.92
N HIS A 130 -18.25 -6.65 6.79
CA HIS A 130 -17.08 -7.01 7.57
C HIS A 130 -15.96 -5.96 7.56
N GLU A 131 -15.79 -5.20 6.46
CA GLU A 131 -14.77 -4.16 6.34
C GLU A 131 -15.03 -2.97 7.27
N SER A 132 -16.16 -2.29 7.07
CA SER A 132 -16.54 -1.09 7.81
C SER A 132 -16.62 -1.36 9.31
N VAL A 133 -17.07 -2.55 9.69
CA VAL A 133 -17.11 -3.01 11.09
C VAL A 133 -15.71 -3.06 11.70
N VAL A 134 -14.74 -3.65 11.01
CA VAL A 134 -13.37 -3.73 11.53
C VAL A 134 -12.73 -2.34 11.58
N ILE A 135 -12.97 -1.49 10.58
CA ILE A 135 -12.48 -0.09 10.58
C ILE A 135 -13.09 0.67 11.77
N GLU A 136 -14.39 0.51 12.01
CA GLU A 136 -15.11 1.15 13.11
C GLU A 136 -14.67 0.65 14.49
N MET A 137 -14.45 -0.66 14.65
CA MET A 137 -13.84 -1.22 15.87
C MET A 137 -12.43 -0.72 16.10
N THR A 138 -11.65 -0.56 15.03
CA THR A 138 -10.31 0.01 15.11
C THR A 138 -10.36 1.44 15.61
N ALA A 139 -11.25 2.27 15.07
CA ALA A 139 -11.43 3.65 15.50
C ALA A 139 -11.88 3.73 16.98
N PHE A 140 -12.81 2.86 17.40
CA PHE A 140 -13.24 2.73 18.80
C PHE A 140 -12.05 2.38 19.71
N LEU A 141 -11.28 1.34 19.38
CA LEU A 141 -10.12 0.91 20.16
C LEU A 141 -9.01 1.97 20.18
N HIS A 142 -8.86 2.74 19.10
CA HIS A 142 -7.91 3.84 19.06
C HIS A 142 -8.28 4.90 20.10
N VAL A 143 -9.54 5.33 20.14
CA VAL A 143 -10.02 6.32 21.12
C VAL A 143 -9.94 5.79 22.55
N GLU A 144 -10.35 4.53 22.78
CA GLU A 144 -10.21 3.90 24.10
C GLU A 144 -8.74 3.80 24.53
N GLY A 145 -7.84 3.47 23.60
CA GLY A 145 -6.41 3.38 23.87
C GLY A 145 -5.80 4.74 24.21
N TYR A 146 -6.12 5.75 23.41
CA TYR A 146 -5.66 7.12 23.59
C TYR A 146 -6.11 7.71 24.94
N LEU A 147 -7.40 7.61 25.27
CA LEU A 147 -7.95 8.21 26.49
C LEU A 147 -7.55 7.46 27.77
N ASN A 148 -7.38 6.13 27.71
CA ASN A 148 -7.05 5.32 28.89
C ASN A 148 -5.56 4.99 29.00
N GLY A 149 -4.71 5.45 28.08
CA GLY A 149 -3.28 5.12 28.04
C GLY A 149 -3.01 3.63 27.78
N LYS A 150 -3.90 2.95 27.05
CA LYS A 150 -3.81 1.53 26.72
C LYS A 150 -3.42 1.32 25.27
N ARG A 151 -2.77 0.19 24.99
CA ARG A 151 -2.44 -0.24 23.63
C ARG A 151 -3.23 -1.50 23.29
N TYR A 152 -3.85 -1.47 22.12
CA TYR A 152 -4.68 -2.54 21.59
C TYR A 152 -4.10 -3.06 20.28
N GLU A 153 -4.15 -4.37 20.12
CA GLU A 153 -3.93 -5.03 18.84
C GLU A 153 -5.19 -5.82 18.49
N LEU A 154 -5.78 -5.52 17.34
CA LEU A 154 -6.98 -6.17 16.81
C LEU A 154 -6.58 -7.18 15.73
N TYR A 155 -6.92 -8.44 15.95
CA TYR A 155 -6.67 -9.55 15.05
C TYR A 155 -8.00 -10.05 14.46
N PRO A 156 -8.46 -9.47 13.32
CA PRO A 156 -9.69 -9.89 12.69
C PRO A 156 -9.52 -11.22 11.93
N SER A 157 -10.45 -12.14 12.15
CA SER A 157 -10.55 -13.37 11.39
C SER A 157 -11.46 -13.15 10.18
N ILE A 158 -10.86 -13.05 9.00
CA ILE A 158 -11.55 -12.73 7.75
C ILE A 158 -11.55 -13.96 6.83
N TYR A 159 -12.11 -15.07 7.31
CA TYR A 159 -12.30 -16.26 6.47
C TYR A 159 -13.44 -15.99 5.46
N ASN A 160 -13.25 -16.39 4.20
CA ASN A 160 -14.18 -16.31 3.07
C ASN A 160 -14.38 -14.95 2.37
N VAL A 161 -14.23 -13.79 3.03
CA VAL A 161 -14.38 -12.48 2.35
C VAL A 161 -13.30 -12.27 1.27
N THR A 162 -12.08 -12.74 1.53
CA THR A 162 -10.95 -12.72 0.58
C THR A 162 -11.19 -13.54 -0.68
N ARG A 163 -12.04 -14.58 -0.63
CA ARG A 163 -12.34 -15.45 -1.79
C ARG A 163 -13.47 -14.94 -2.66
N ASP A 164 -14.48 -14.29 -2.07
CA ASP A 164 -15.73 -13.99 -2.76
C ASP A 164 -15.92 -12.50 -3.08
N LYS A 165 -15.34 -11.59 -2.29
CA LYS A 165 -15.45 -10.12 -2.47
C LYS A 165 -14.16 -9.41 -2.07
N PRO A 166 -13.06 -9.51 -2.84
CA PRO A 166 -11.77 -8.92 -2.50
C PRO A 166 -11.82 -7.38 -2.39
N GLN A 167 -12.89 -6.72 -2.82
CA GLN A 167 -13.08 -5.27 -2.64
C GLN A 167 -13.35 -4.87 -1.18
N GLY A 168 -13.92 -5.78 -0.37
CA GLY A 168 -14.22 -5.53 1.05
C GLY A 168 -13.03 -5.74 1.99
N ILE A 169 -11.82 -5.92 1.47
CA ILE A 169 -10.60 -5.99 2.30
C ILE A 169 -9.57 -4.96 1.89
N VAL A 170 -9.84 -4.19 0.84
CA VAL A 170 -8.86 -3.26 0.26
C VAL A 170 -8.64 -2.07 1.18
N ALA A 171 -9.72 -1.45 1.69
CA ALA A 171 -9.61 -0.33 2.60
C ALA A 171 -9.02 -0.79 3.93
N LEU A 172 -9.38 -2.00 4.40
CA LEU A 172 -8.79 -2.58 5.59
C LEU A 172 -7.30 -2.88 5.42
N TYR A 173 -6.90 -3.48 4.30
CA TYR A 173 -5.50 -3.77 4.00
C TYR A 173 -4.69 -2.48 3.88
N TYR A 174 -5.23 -1.48 3.19
CA TYR A 174 -4.63 -0.15 3.09
C TYR A 174 -4.41 0.45 4.49
N LEU A 175 -5.46 0.49 5.33
CA LEU A 175 -5.36 1.04 6.68
C LEU A 175 -4.37 0.27 7.55
N MET A 176 -4.33 -1.07 7.45
CA MET A 176 -3.37 -1.91 8.18
C MET A 176 -1.92 -1.53 7.86
N MET A 177 -1.64 -1.12 6.63
CA MET A 177 -0.31 -0.64 6.21
C MET A 177 -0.09 0.85 6.54
N SER A 178 -1.16 1.62 6.71
CA SER A 178 -1.11 3.05 7.02
C SER A 178 -0.59 3.32 8.44
N PRO A 179 0.24 4.36 8.65
CA PRO A 179 0.66 4.81 9.98
C PRO A 179 -0.49 5.02 10.96
N LEU A 180 -1.68 5.39 10.47
CA LEU A 180 -2.88 5.65 11.26
C LEU A 180 -3.33 4.44 12.10
N THR A 181 -3.20 3.22 11.55
CA THR A 181 -3.81 2.03 12.17
C THR A 181 -2.88 0.83 12.28
N ARG A 182 -1.68 0.85 11.68
CA ARG A 182 -0.72 -0.26 11.68
C ARG A 182 -0.37 -0.82 13.06
N GLN A 183 -0.48 0.00 14.10
CA GLN A 183 -0.26 -0.44 15.50
C GLN A 183 -1.44 -1.24 16.07
N ILE A 184 -2.66 -1.02 15.58
CA ILE A 184 -3.88 -1.66 16.07
C ILE A 184 -4.24 -2.84 15.17
N ILE A 185 -4.46 -2.64 13.88
CA ILE A 185 -4.93 -3.72 13.00
C ILE A 185 -3.79 -4.67 12.68
N LYS A 186 -3.95 -5.95 13.03
CA LYS A 186 -3.01 -7.03 12.78
C LYS A 186 -3.71 -8.16 12.03
N PHE A 187 -3.78 -8.07 10.70
CA PHE A 187 -4.41 -9.09 9.87
C PHE A 187 -3.36 -9.85 9.03
N PRO A 188 -3.06 -11.12 9.33
CA PRO A 188 -2.14 -11.91 8.54
C PRO A 188 -2.77 -12.31 7.20
N LEU A 189 -2.26 -11.73 6.10
CA LEU A 189 -2.59 -12.17 4.75
C LEU A 189 -1.66 -13.30 4.34
N GLU A 190 -2.25 -14.42 3.92
CA GLU A 190 -1.47 -15.48 3.27
C GLU A 190 -0.86 -14.94 1.97
N THR A 191 0.41 -15.30 1.71
CA THR A 191 1.19 -14.81 0.56
C THR A 191 0.47 -14.97 -0.78
N ARG A 192 -0.32 -16.04 -0.95
CA ARG A 192 -1.09 -16.29 -2.17
C ARG A 192 -2.12 -15.21 -2.50
N TYR A 193 -2.59 -14.44 -1.52
CA TYR A 193 -3.59 -13.38 -1.70
C TYR A 193 -2.96 -11.99 -1.88
N LEU A 194 -1.68 -11.81 -1.53
CA LEU A 194 -1.01 -10.52 -1.57
C LEU A 194 -1.02 -9.88 -2.95
N ASN A 195 -0.89 -10.68 -4.03
CA ASN A 195 -0.93 -10.15 -5.40
C ASN A 195 -2.26 -9.45 -5.71
N SER A 196 -3.38 -10.15 -5.46
CA SER A 196 -4.71 -9.62 -5.76
C SER A 196 -5.10 -8.48 -4.83
N VAL A 197 -4.82 -8.60 -3.52
CA VAL A 197 -5.17 -7.57 -2.54
C VAL A 197 -4.34 -6.30 -2.75
N SER A 198 -3.03 -6.42 -2.96
CA SER A 198 -2.17 -5.25 -3.22
C SER A 198 -2.53 -4.58 -4.54
N TYR A 199 -2.79 -5.34 -5.61
CA TYR A 199 -3.23 -4.76 -6.88
C TYR A 199 -4.59 -4.06 -6.75
N ASN A 200 -5.55 -4.66 -6.05
CA ASN A 200 -6.85 -4.03 -5.84
C ASN A 200 -6.76 -2.78 -4.96
N CYS A 201 -5.83 -2.76 -4.01
CA CYS A 201 -5.51 -1.58 -3.21
C CYS A 201 -4.95 -0.45 -4.07
N TRP A 202 -3.91 -0.73 -4.85
CA TRP A 202 -3.37 0.21 -5.82
C TRP A 202 -4.47 0.70 -6.80
N TYR A 203 -5.29 -0.20 -7.34
CA TYR A 203 -6.39 0.16 -8.24
C TYR A 203 -7.44 1.06 -7.56
N PHE A 204 -7.77 0.78 -6.31
CA PHE A 204 -8.72 1.59 -5.56
C PHE A 204 -8.20 3.01 -5.36
N LEU A 205 -6.94 3.16 -4.94
CA LEU A 205 -6.30 4.46 -4.73
C LEU A 205 -6.27 5.30 -6.03
N GLY A 206 -5.83 4.71 -7.14
CA GLY A 206 -5.80 5.41 -8.42
C GLY A 206 -7.19 5.81 -8.93
N LYS A 207 -8.25 5.06 -8.57
CA LYS A 207 -9.63 5.43 -8.91
C LYS A 207 -10.12 6.58 -8.06
N GLU A 208 -9.87 6.57 -6.75
CA GLU A 208 -10.24 7.66 -5.84
C GLU A 208 -9.53 8.96 -6.20
N GLN A 209 -8.31 8.90 -6.74
CA GLN A 209 -7.58 10.06 -7.25
C GLN A 209 -8.05 10.53 -8.64
N GLY A 210 -9.02 9.83 -9.26
CA GLY A 210 -9.48 10.15 -10.62
C GLY A 210 -8.44 9.91 -11.72
N LEU A 211 -7.35 9.19 -11.41
CA LEU A 211 -6.22 8.96 -12.31
C LEU A 211 -6.35 7.64 -13.10
N LEU A 212 -7.22 6.73 -12.67
CA LEU A 212 -7.52 5.49 -13.39
C LEU A 212 -8.79 5.63 -14.25
N SER A 213 -8.65 6.34 -15.37
CA SER A 213 -9.74 6.65 -16.32
C SER A 213 -10.22 5.44 -17.13
N THR A 214 -11.54 5.38 -17.35
CA THR A 214 -12.16 4.49 -18.34
C THR A 214 -12.18 5.09 -19.74
N GLU A 215 -11.91 6.37 -19.91
CA GLU A 215 -11.83 7.03 -21.23
C GLU A 215 -10.39 7.03 -21.78
N GLY A 216 -9.43 6.64 -20.94
CA GLY A 216 -8.00 6.67 -21.24
C GLY A 216 -7.38 8.07 -21.12
N TYR A 217 -6.09 8.15 -21.46
CA TYR A 217 -5.31 9.38 -21.39
C TYR A 217 -4.60 9.64 -22.71
N THR A 218 -4.59 10.91 -23.09
CA THR A 218 -3.85 11.39 -24.26
C THR A 218 -2.34 11.41 -23.98
N ILE A 219 -1.53 11.38 -25.05
CA ILE A 219 -0.08 11.50 -24.94
C ILE A 219 0.34 12.76 -24.15
N PRO A 220 -0.21 13.97 -24.41
CA PRO A 220 0.13 15.16 -23.63
C PRO A 220 -0.14 15.03 -22.13
N GLN A 221 -1.24 14.37 -21.72
CA GLN A 221 -1.53 14.13 -20.31
C GLN A 221 -0.49 13.21 -19.67
N LYS A 222 -0.07 12.16 -20.38
CA LYS A 222 0.99 11.26 -19.91
C LYS A 222 2.35 11.92 -19.87
N GLN A 223 2.65 12.80 -20.81
CA GLN A 223 3.86 13.62 -20.76
C GLN A 223 3.86 14.55 -19.55
N ALA A 224 2.72 15.19 -19.25
CA ALA A 224 2.59 16.03 -18.07
C ALA A 224 2.79 15.21 -16.78
N CYS A 225 2.24 14.01 -16.70
CA CYS A 225 2.48 13.08 -15.60
C CYS A 225 3.96 12.71 -15.46
N LEU A 226 4.62 12.26 -16.53
CA LEU A 226 6.06 11.99 -16.52
C LEU A 226 6.89 13.18 -16.02
N GLN A 227 6.52 14.40 -16.40
CA GLN A 227 7.20 15.63 -15.97
C GLN A 227 6.91 15.98 -14.51
N ASN A 228 5.65 15.91 -14.08
CA ASN A 228 5.21 16.23 -12.72
C ASN A 228 5.82 15.27 -11.69
N ASP A 229 5.84 13.98 -12.03
CA ASP A 229 6.42 12.92 -11.19
C ASP A 229 7.94 12.81 -11.39
N LYS A 230 8.53 13.74 -12.14
CA LYS A 230 9.98 13.92 -12.35
C LYS A 230 10.67 12.69 -12.93
N TYR A 231 9.97 11.88 -13.73
CA TYR A 231 10.59 10.81 -14.51
C TYR A 231 11.56 11.40 -15.54
N LYS A 232 12.77 10.85 -15.54
CA LYS A 232 13.90 11.23 -16.37
C LYS A 232 14.64 9.97 -16.80
N VAL A 233 15.45 10.12 -17.85
CA VAL A 233 16.41 9.09 -18.24
C VAL A 233 17.36 8.83 -17.06
N GLY A 234 17.58 7.56 -16.75
CA GLY A 234 18.35 7.12 -15.59
C GLY A 234 17.50 6.64 -14.42
N ASN A 235 16.22 7.03 -14.34
CA ASN A 235 15.36 6.58 -13.24
C ASN A 235 15.20 5.06 -13.25
N VAL A 236 15.30 4.47 -12.05
CA VAL A 236 14.95 3.09 -11.77
C VAL A 236 13.50 3.05 -11.32
N VAL A 237 12.71 2.17 -11.94
CA VAL A 237 11.26 2.05 -11.76
C VAL A 237 10.88 0.58 -11.65
N TYR A 238 9.69 0.30 -11.14
CA TYR A 238 9.08 -1.01 -11.35
C TYR A 238 8.32 -1.01 -12.67
N PHE A 239 8.51 -2.07 -13.46
CA PHE A 239 7.74 -2.36 -14.66
C PHE A 239 6.77 -3.49 -14.37
N TYR A 240 5.50 -3.26 -14.65
CA TYR A 240 4.41 -4.21 -14.42
C TYR A 240 3.77 -4.64 -15.74
N GLU A 241 3.43 -5.92 -15.80
CA GLU A 241 2.51 -6.49 -16.77
C GLU A 241 1.28 -7.01 -16.02
N ARG A 242 0.10 -6.52 -16.40
CA ARG A 242 -1.17 -6.96 -15.83
C ARG A 242 -1.97 -7.82 -16.81
N ASN A 243 -2.78 -8.71 -16.25
CA ASN A 243 -3.61 -9.65 -17.00
C ASN A 243 -5.03 -9.11 -17.25
N THR A 244 -5.61 -8.45 -16.25
CA THR A 244 -7.00 -7.99 -16.29
C THR A 244 -7.25 -6.83 -15.33
N THR A 245 -8.21 -5.97 -15.66
CA THR A 245 -8.80 -4.96 -14.76
C THR A 245 -10.06 -5.46 -14.04
N ASP A 246 -10.58 -6.64 -14.39
CA ASP A 246 -11.76 -7.20 -13.74
C ASP A 246 -11.46 -7.47 -12.26
N LYS A 247 -12.11 -6.74 -11.37
CA LYS A 247 -11.94 -6.85 -9.92
C LYS A 247 -12.35 -8.21 -9.35
N SER A 248 -13.26 -8.92 -10.02
CA SER A 248 -13.82 -10.19 -9.57
C SER A 248 -13.02 -11.41 -10.03
N SER A 249 -12.15 -11.24 -11.04
CA SER A 249 -11.40 -12.37 -11.59
C SER A 249 -10.49 -13.00 -10.53
N LYS A 250 -10.45 -14.35 -10.52
CA LYS A 250 -9.61 -15.17 -9.65
C LYS A 250 -8.21 -15.39 -10.20
N GLU A 251 -7.96 -14.93 -11.43
CA GLU A 251 -6.66 -15.00 -12.06
C GLU A 251 -5.70 -13.99 -11.42
N ARG A 252 -4.40 -14.29 -11.54
CA ARG A 252 -3.33 -13.39 -11.12
C ARG A 252 -3.49 -12.04 -11.84
N LYS A 253 -3.54 -10.94 -11.08
CA LYS A 253 -3.78 -9.60 -11.64
C LYS A 253 -2.53 -9.03 -12.28
N VAL A 254 -1.40 -9.15 -11.58
CA VAL A 254 -0.08 -8.77 -12.07
C VAL A 254 0.65 -10.04 -12.48
N MET A 255 0.81 -10.25 -13.79
CA MET A 255 1.51 -11.40 -14.35
C MET A 255 3.00 -11.33 -14.09
N HIS A 256 3.57 -10.15 -14.27
CA HIS A 256 5.00 -9.92 -14.16
C HIS A 256 5.26 -8.56 -13.50
N CYS A 257 6.29 -8.52 -12.66
CA CYS A 257 6.86 -7.31 -12.10
C CYS A 257 8.38 -7.49 -12.11
N CYS A 258 9.11 -6.51 -12.64
CA CYS A 258 10.56 -6.48 -12.60
C CYS A 258 11.07 -5.05 -12.42
N ILE A 259 12.34 -4.95 -12.04
CA ILE A 259 13.05 -3.67 -12.02
C ILE A 259 13.31 -3.27 -13.48
N ALA A 260 13.14 -1.99 -13.80
CA ALA A 260 13.49 -1.44 -15.10
C ALA A 260 14.19 -0.09 -14.96
N ILE A 261 15.00 0.25 -15.96
CA ILE A 261 15.73 1.52 -16.02
C ILE A 261 15.21 2.31 -17.23
N VAL A 262 14.81 3.55 -17.01
CA VAL A 262 14.39 4.46 -18.08
C VAL A 262 15.61 4.87 -18.89
N ARG A 263 15.76 4.34 -20.11
CA ARG A 263 16.88 4.64 -21.01
C ARG A 263 16.59 5.73 -22.02
N GLY A 264 15.32 6.08 -22.23
CA GLY A 264 14.92 7.14 -23.15
C GLY A 264 13.48 7.57 -22.94
N ILE A 265 13.22 8.86 -23.06
CA ILE A 265 11.86 9.43 -23.10
C ILE A 265 11.80 10.29 -24.35
N THR A 266 10.87 9.98 -25.25
CA THR A 266 10.59 10.76 -26.46
C THR A 266 9.21 11.41 -26.33
N PRO A 267 8.79 12.25 -27.29
CA PRO A 267 7.45 12.82 -27.25
C PRO A 267 6.30 11.78 -27.26
N THR A 268 6.54 10.57 -27.74
CA THR A 268 5.49 9.55 -27.93
C THR A 268 5.84 8.19 -27.35
N SER A 269 7.04 8.00 -26.82
CA SER A 269 7.50 6.70 -26.32
C SER A 269 8.40 6.82 -25.10
N ILE A 270 8.50 5.70 -24.37
CA ILE A 270 9.47 5.48 -23.30
C ILE A 270 10.23 4.19 -23.58
N ARG A 271 11.55 4.23 -23.41
CA ARG A 271 12.43 3.08 -23.56
C ARG A 271 12.87 2.59 -22.19
N LEU A 272 12.60 1.32 -21.93
CA LEU A 272 12.87 0.66 -20.65
C LEU A 272 13.86 -0.49 -20.87
N GLU A 273 14.92 -0.53 -20.07
CA GLU A 273 15.81 -1.68 -19.97
C GLU A 273 15.39 -2.50 -18.75
N LYS A 274 14.92 -3.74 -18.98
CA LYS A 274 14.43 -4.61 -17.92
C LYS A 274 15.59 -5.35 -17.26
N VAL A 275 15.55 -5.42 -15.94
CA VAL A 275 16.50 -6.17 -15.12
C VAL A 275 15.85 -7.50 -14.76
N VAL A 276 16.41 -8.60 -15.28
CA VAL A 276 15.82 -9.96 -15.16
C VAL A 276 16.21 -10.68 -13.87
N VAL A 277 17.04 -10.06 -13.04
CA VAL A 277 17.46 -10.57 -11.73
C VAL A 277 16.76 -9.81 -10.62
N ASN A 278 16.39 -10.53 -9.57
CA ASN A 278 15.67 -10.00 -8.40
C ASN A 278 16.23 -10.52 -7.07
N GLN A 279 17.42 -11.11 -7.12
CA GLN A 279 18.15 -11.73 -6.02
C GLN A 279 19.63 -11.38 -6.19
N THR A 280 20.42 -11.51 -5.13
CA THR A 280 21.88 -11.32 -5.20
C THR A 280 22.57 -12.51 -5.91
N ARG A 281 23.84 -12.32 -6.28
CA ARG A 281 24.73 -13.36 -6.81
C ARG A 281 24.91 -14.49 -5.81
N VAL A 282 25.24 -14.18 -4.56
CA VAL A 282 25.42 -15.20 -3.51
C VAL A 282 24.16 -16.02 -3.26
N GLN A 283 22.98 -15.40 -3.34
CA GLN A 283 21.71 -16.11 -3.23
C GLN A 283 21.52 -17.08 -4.41
N LYS A 284 21.80 -16.63 -5.63
CA LYS A 284 21.75 -17.45 -6.85
C LYS A 284 22.74 -18.62 -6.81
N ASP A 285 23.96 -18.38 -6.36
CA ASP A 285 24.99 -19.40 -6.26
C ASP A 285 24.59 -20.49 -5.26
N ARG A 286 24.06 -20.10 -4.09
CA ARG A 286 23.51 -21.08 -3.13
C ARG A 286 22.31 -21.85 -3.65
N GLU A 287 21.44 -21.22 -4.44
CA GLU A 287 20.32 -21.91 -5.07
C GLU A 287 20.80 -22.92 -6.12
N PHE A 288 21.89 -22.61 -6.82
CA PHE A 288 22.54 -23.50 -7.77
C PHE A 288 23.25 -24.68 -7.09
N GLU A 289 23.98 -24.45 -6.00
CA GLU A 289 24.64 -25.49 -5.21
C GLU A 289 23.65 -26.51 -4.59
N LYS A 290 22.39 -26.10 -4.40
CA LYS A 290 21.30 -26.97 -3.94
C LYS A 290 20.69 -27.83 -5.05
N GLN A 291 20.99 -27.55 -6.32
CA GLN A 291 20.48 -28.35 -7.43
C GLN A 291 21.15 -29.74 -7.48
N PRO A 292 20.52 -30.73 -8.12
CA PRO A 292 21.15 -32.02 -8.39
C PRO A 292 22.51 -31.88 -9.11
N LYS A 293 23.47 -32.78 -8.82
CA LYS A 293 24.85 -32.70 -9.33
C LYS A 293 24.94 -32.71 -10.86
N ASP A 294 24.10 -33.48 -11.52
CA ASP A 294 23.98 -33.52 -12.99
C ASP A 294 23.58 -32.16 -13.58
N MET A 295 22.68 -31.43 -12.90
CA MET A 295 22.34 -30.05 -13.30
C MET A 295 23.50 -29.09 -13.03
N GLN A 296 24.24 -29.27 -11.94
CA GLN A 296 25.43 -28.44 -11.68
C GLN A 296 26.50 -28.66 -12.76
N GLU A 297 26.81 -29.91 -13.09
CA GLU A 297 27.80 -30.27 -14.11
C GLU A 297 27.48 -29.68 -15.50
N LEU A 298 26.19 -29.57 -15.83
CA LEU A 298 25.74 -28.98 -17.10
C LEU A 298 26.00 -27.47 -17.19
N TRP A 299 25.96 -26.75 -16.07
CA TRP A 299 25.96 -25.27 -16.05
C TRP A 299 27.17 -24.66 -15.34
N GLN A 300 28.03 -25.45 -14.69
CA GLN A 300 29.19 -25.00 -13.88
C GLN A 300 30.22 -24.11 -14.61
N HIS A 301 30.20 -24.10 -15.96
CA HIS A 301 31.10 -23.29 -16.79
C HIS A 301 30.36 -22.18 -17.56
N THR A 302 29.11 -21.90 -17.20
CA THR A 302 28.32 -20.86 -17.84
C THR A 302 28.47 -19.57 -17.06
N ASP A 303 29.14 -18.58 -17.64
CA ASP A 303 29.11 -17.24 -17.11
C ASP A 303 27.67 -16.69 -17.19
N LEU A 304 27.10 -16.37 -16.05
CA LEU A 304 25.76 -15.80 -15.96
C LEU A 304 25.81 -14.31 -16.36
N GLU A 305 25.72 -14.05 -17.66
CA GLU A 305 25.41 -12.70 -18.11
C GLU A 305 23.93 -12.38 -17.84
N VAL A 306 23.70 -11.32 -17.07
CA VAL A 306 22.35 -10.80 -16.84
C VAL A 306 21.84 -10.20 -18.14
N ARG A 307 20.83 -10.85 -18.73
CA ARG A 307 20.13 -10.32 -19.89
C ARG A 307 19.44 -9.02 -19.52
N ARG A 308 19.64 -7.98 -20.33
CA ARG A 308 19.06 -6.65 -20.15
C ARG A 308 18.27 -6.26 -21.40
N PRO A 309 17.11 -6.89 -21.64
CA PRO A 309 16.31 -6.58 -22.82
C PRO A 309 15.83 -5.12 -22.71
N SER A 310 16.15 -4.33 -23.72
CA SER A 310 15.60 -3.00 -23.89
C SER A 310 14.39 -3.05 -24.81
N GLU A 311 13.30 -2.46 -24.36
CA GLU A 311 12.04 -2.39 -25.11
C GLU A 311 11.55 -0.95 -25.14
N GLU A 312 10.93 -0.55 -26.25
CA GLU A 312 10.36 0.77 -26.43
C GLU A 312 8.84 0.66 -26.49
N PHE A 313 8.17 1.40 -25.61
CA PHE A 313 6.72 1.40 -25.48
C PHE A 313 6.16 2.73 -25.96
N ASN A 314 5.11 2.69 -26.77
CA ASN A 314 4.35 3.90 -27.07
C ASN A 314 3.60 4.34 -25.81
N LEU A 315 3.53 5.64 -25.55
CA LEU A 315 2.79 6.21 -24.42
C LEU A 315 1.28 5.88 -24.49
N THR A 316 0.74 5.53 -25.65
CA THR A 316 -0.65 5.02 -25.76
C THR A 316 -0.83 3.57 -25.32
N SER A 317 0.26 2.84 -25.07
CA SER A 317 0.25 1.40 -24.73
C SER A 317 0.80 1.08 -23.34
N ILE A 318 1.33 2.09 -22.64
CA ILE A 318 1.93 1.94 -21.31
C ILE A 318 1.39 3.01 -20.36
N GLY A 319 0.91 2.56 -19.20
CA GLY A 319 0.54 3.41 -18.09
C GLY A 319 1.75 4.05 -17.41
N VAL A 320 1.57 5.27 -16.93
CA VAL A 320 2.55 5.94 -16.06
C VAL A 320 1.89 6.12 -14.70
N GLU A 321 2.35 5.38 -13.71
CA GLU A 321 1.74 5.28 -12.39
C GLU A 321 0.24 4.99 -12.49
N TYR A 322 -0.63 5.88 -12.00
CA TYR A 322 -2.08 5.70 -12.13
C TYR A 322 -2.63 6.17 -13.47
N VAL A 323 -1.90 7.00 -14.22
CA VAL A 323 -2.34 7.60 -15.50
C VAL A 323 -2.31 6.56 -16.61
N MET A 324 -3.38 5.76 -16.66
CA MET A 324 -3.57 4.70 -17.64
C MET A 324 -5.05 4.42 -17.90
N SER A 325 -5.32 3.85 -19.07
CA SER A 325 -6.66 3.38 -19.43
C SER A 325 -6.97 2.02 -18.81
N ASN A 326 -8.16 1.89 -18.24
CA ASN A 326 -8.73 0.63 -17.78
C ASN A 326 -9.89 0.13 -18.64
N ASP A 327 -10.21 0.84 -19.72
CA ASP A 327 -11.22 0.41 -20.69
C ASP A 327 -10.83 -0.95 -21.28
N PRO A 328 -11.71 -1.97 -21.26
CA PRO A 328 -11.46 -3.23 -21.96
C PRO A 328 -11.10 -3.07 -23.45
N LEU A 329 -11.58 -2.01 -24.12
CA LEU A 329 -11.31 -1.70 -25.52
C LEU A 329 -9.96 -1.01 -25.73
N TYR A 330 -9.50 -0.23 -24.75
CA TYR A 330 -8.24 0.50 -24.78
C TYR A 330 -7.36 0.09 -23.61
N TYR A 331 -7.25 -1.22 -23.40
CA TYR A 331 -6.59 -1.79 -22.23
C TYR A 331 -5.08 -1.62 -22.30
N GLU A 332 -4.51 -0.86 -21.36
CA GLU A 332 -3.07 -0.73 -21.26
C GLU A 332 -2.50 -1.86 -20.42
N LYS A 333 -1.88 -2.84 -21.08
CA LYS A 333 -1.38 -4.05 -20.44
C LYS A 333 -0.16 -3.80 -19.54
N TYR A 334 0.63 -2.80 -19.86
CA TYR A 334 1.89 -2.49 -19.19
C TYR A 334 1.78 -1.16 -18.44
N PHE A 335 2.48 -1.02 -17.33
CA PHE A 335 2.65 0.26 -16.66
C PHE A 335 3.93 0.31 -15.84
N ILE A 336 4.40 1.52 -15.55
CA ILE A 336 5.53 1.75 -14.66
C ILE A 336 5.11 2.49 -13.39
N THR A 337 5.82 2.25 -12.30
CA THR A 337 5.67 3.01 -11.04
C THR A 337 7.05 3.34 -10.48
N PRO A 338 7.19 4.34 -9.60
CA PRO A 338 8.40 4.46 -8.80
C PRO A 338 8.59 3.21 -7.91
N VAL A 339 9.80 3.05 -7.38
CA VAL A 339 10.09 2.04 -6.36
C VAL A 339 9.51 2.55 -5.04
N TYR A 340 8.32 2.04 -4.68
CA TYR A 340 7.71 2.37 -3.39
C TYR A 340 8.39 1.57 -2.27
N ASP A 341 8.49 2.18 -1.09
CA ASP A 341 8.95 1.52 0.12
C ASP A 341 7.75 1.02 0.94
N SER A 342 7.09 -0.02 0.42
CA SER A 342 5.83 -0.51 0.99
C SER A 342 5.98 -1.76 1.84
N ASN A 343 7.11 -2.46 1.71
CA ASN A 343 7.37 -3.74 2.34
C ASN A 343 8.86 -3.91 2.63
N GLU A 344 9.20 -4.86 3.48
CA GLU A 344 10.58 -5.32 3.64
C GLU A 344 10.80 -6.56 2.77
N ILE A 345 11.96 -6.64 2.13
CA ILE A 345 12.43 -7.76 1.34
C ILE A 345 13.58 -8.42 2.09
N GLU A 346 13.46 -9.73 2.30
CA GLU A 346 14.55 -10.54 2.80
C GLU A 346 15.46 -10.93 1.62
N LEU A 347 16.73 -10.52 1.68
CA LEU A 347 17.76 -10.92 0.72
C LEU A 347 18.87 -11.69 1.43
N TYR A 348 19.43 -12.69 0.75
CA TYR A 348 20.68 -13.30 1.18
C TYR A 348 21.83 -12.48 0.59
N VAL A 349 22.68 -11.91 1.42
CA VAL A 349 23.73 -10.96 0.99
C VAL A 349 25.10 -11.41 1.49
N GLU A 350 26.14 -10.90 0.86
CA GLU A 350 27.53 -11.05 1.31
C GLU A 350 28.12 -9.67 1.54
N GLN A 351 28.78 -9.48 2.68
CA GLN A 351 29.59 -8.29 2.96
C GLN A 351 30.90 -8.71 3.62
N SER A 352 32.03 -8.23 3.10
CA SER A 352 33.36 -8.54 3.64
C SER A 352 33.64 -10.05 3.80
N GLY A 353 33.11 -10.89 2.90
CA GLY A 353 33.26 -12.34 2.94
C GLY A 353 32.34 -13.07 3.92
N ILE A 354 31.43 -12.36 4.59
CA ILE A 354 30.44 -12.94 5.50
C ILE A 354 29.07 -12.92 4.81
N GLU A 355 28.48 -14.10 4.66
CA GLU A 355 27.17 -14.28 4.05
C GLU A 355 26.06 -14.37 5.10
N PHE A 356 25.02 -13.55 4.98
CA PHE A 356 23.90 -13.51 5.94
C PHE A 356 22.58 -13.14 5.27
N THR A 357 21.48 -13.49 5.93
CA THR A 357 20.15 -13.05 5.53
C THR A 357 19.86 -11.70 6.18
N TYR A 358 19.41 -10.73 5.39
CA TYR A 358 19.07 -9.40 5.90
C TYR A 358 17.69 -8.97 5.39
N LEU A 359 16.88 -8.42 6.29
CA LEU A 359 15.57 -7.85 6.00
C LEU A 359 15.73 -6.35 5.77
N MET A 360 15.46 -5.87 4.56
CA MET A 360 15.68 -4.49 4.14
C MET A 360 14.49 -3.89 3.41
N SER A 361 14.47 -2.56 3.27
CA SER A 361 13.45 -1.84 2.50
C SER A 361 13.44 -2.27 1.02
N GLN A 362 12.33 -2.04 0.30
CA GLN A 362 12.29 -2.32 -1.14
C GLN A 362 13.29 -1.46 -1.93
N ILE A 363 13.48 -0.21 -1.49
CA ILE A 363 14.44 0.73 -2.09
C ILE A 363 15.86 0.20 -1.94
N ASP A 364 16.25 -0.23 -0.72
CA ASP A 364 17.58 -0.78 -0.47
C ASP A 364 17.79 -2.10 -1.22
N ALA A 365 16.78 -2.96 -1.27
CA ALA A 365 16.86 -4.24 -1.99
C ALA A 365 17.10 -4.04 -3.49
N VAL A 366 16.39 -3.10 -4.13
CA VAL A 366 16.59 -2.77 -5.54
C VAL A 366 18.00 -2.21 -5.77
N TYR A 367 18.44 -1.27 -4.92
CA TYR A 367 19.79 -0.73 -5.00
C TYR A 367 20.85 -1.83 -4.86
N TRP A 368 20.69 -2.71 -3.88
CA TRP A 368 21.60 -3.84 -3.62
C TRP A 368 21.71 -4.77 -4.83
N VAL A 369 20.58 -5.19 -5.40
CA VAL A 369 20.57 -6.08 -6.57
C VAL A 369 21.25 -5.41 -7.77
N LEU A 370 21.03 -4.11 -7.99
CA LEU A 370 21.67 -3.39 -9.10
C LEU A 370 23.19 -3.30 -8.92
N LYS A 371 23.67 -3.00 -7.71
CA LYS A 371 25.10 -2.92 -7.40
C LYS A 371 25.78 -4.27 -7.46
N ASP A 372 25.18 -5.28 -6.84
CA ASP A 372 25.72 -6.64 -6.75
C ASP A 372 25.89 -7.29 -8.13
N TRP A 373 24.98 -7.03 -9.07
CA TRP A 373 25.06 -7.51 -10.45
C TRP A 373 25.79 -6.57 -11.42
N ASP A 374 26.43 -5.50 -10.92
CA ASP A 374 27.12 -4.49 -11.73
C ASP A 374 26.23 -3.88 -12.84
N ILE A 375 24.94 -3.72 -12.57
CA ILE A 375 23.97 -3.19 -13.54
C ILE A 375 24.13 -1.68 -13.57
N PRO A 376 24.44 -1.04 -14.72
CA PRO A 376 24.65 0.40 -14.77
C PRO A 376 23.35 1.18 -14.61
N PHE A 377 23.25 2.02 -13.59
CA PHE A 377 22.15 2.97 -13.38
C PHE A 377 22.69 4.31 -12.90
N ASP A 378 21.83 5.34 -12.89
CA ASP A 378 22.19 6.65 -12.36
C ASP A 378 22.05 6.61 -10.82
N GLU A 379 23.16 6.30 -10.14
CA GLU A 379 23.20 6.14 -8.68
C GLU A 379 22.85 7.44 -7.95
N GLU A 380 23.36 8.57 -8.42
CA GLU A 380 23.07 9.88 -7.83
C GLU A 380 21.58 10.20 -7.97
N LEU A 381 21.00 9.98 -9.15
CA LEU A 381 19.57 10.16 -9.36
C LEU A 381 18.75 9.20 -8.47
N TYR A 382 19.17 7.95 -8.33
CA TYR A 382 18.48 6.98 -7.46
C TYR A 382 18.48 7.45 -6.00
N VAL A 383 19.65 7.82 -5.48
CA VAL A 383 19.80 8.32 -4.11
C VAL A 383 18.94 9.56 -3.88
N ASN A 384 19.02 10.53 -4.79
CA ASN A 384 18.24 11.77 -4.72
C ASN A 384 16.72 11.56 -4.86
N THR A 385 16.29 10.48 -5.54
CA THR A 385 14.87 10.18 -5.73
C THR A 385 14.28 9.48 -4.51
N TYR A 386 15.02 8.53 -3.91
CA TYR A 386 14.45 7.56 -2.98
C TYR A 386 14.94 7.71 -1.53
N TYR A 387 16.06 8.38 -1.28
CA TYR A 387 16.60 8.54 0.07
C TYR A 387 16.34 9.95 0.61
N LYS A 388 15.96 10.02 1.89
CA LYS A 388 15.89 11.30 2.61
C LYS A 388 17.30 11.89 2.75
N GLN A 389 17.38 13.22 2.74
CA GLN A 389 18.66 13.94 2.83
C GLN A 389 19.46 13.49 4.07
N GLY A 390 20.68 12.98 3.84
CA GLY A 390 21.56 12.46 4.89
C GLY A 390 21.49 10.95 5.11
N ASN A 391 20.55 10.24 4.49
CA ASN A 391 20.54 8.77 4.46
C ASN A 391 21.37 8.26 3.28
N ILE A 392 22.13 7.20 3.53
CA ILE A 392 22.87 6.46 2.50
C ILE A 392 22.26 5.06 2.31
N PRO A 393 22.40 4.46 1.11
CA PRO A 393 22.00 3.08 0.84
C PRO A 393 22.57 2.08 1.85
N LEU A 394 21.79 1.06 2.23
CA LEU A 394 22.26 -0.01 3.12
C LEU A 394 23.47 -0.73 2.55
N TYR A 395 23.57 -0.86 1.22
CA TYR A 395 24.73 -1.45 0.54
C TYR A 395 26.05 -0.74 0.85
N GLU A 396 25.99 0.57 1.13
CA GLU A 396 27.18 1.37 1.45
C GLU A 396 27.52 1.39 2.95
N LYS A 397 26.65 0.86 3.80
CA LYS A 397 26.86 0.79 5.25
C LYS A 397 27.58 -0.49 5.60
N ASP A 398 28.47 -0.42 6.60
CA ASP A 398 29.00 -1.62 7.23
C ASP A 398 27.94 -2.21 8.16
N LEU A 399 27.23 -3.24 7.70
CA LEU A 399 26.21 -3.92 8.51
C LEU A 399 26.83 -4.87 9.54
N LEU A 400 28.14 -5.08 9.47
CA LEU A 400 28.90 -5.95 10.35
C LEU A 400 29.61 -5.15 11.46
N ASP A 401 29.52 -3.82 11.45
CA ASP A 401 30.08 -2.98 12.52
C ASP A 401 29.38 -3.29 13.85
N GLY A 402 30.13 -3.84 14.80
CA GLY A 402 29.62 -4.39 16.06
C GLY A 402 29.55 -5.93 16.14
N PHE A 403 29.74 -6.66 15.04
CA PHE A 403 30.03 -8.09 15.04
C PHE A 403 31.53 -8.30 15.31
N SER A 404 31.97 -8.06 16.54
CA SER A 404 33.28 -8.54 16.99
C SER A 404 33.26 -10.07 17.03
N VAL A 405 33.76 -10.71 15.99
CA VAL A 405 34.17 -12.11 16.09
C VAL A 405 35.53 -12.08 16.78
N ASP A 406 35.53 -12.29 18.10
CA ASP A 406 36.75 -12.64 18.82
C ASP A 406 37.27 -13.96 18.22
N PHE A 407 38.32 -13.87 17.40
CA PHE A 407 39.04 -15.02 16.85
C PHE A 407 39.92 -15.70 17.91
#